data_AF-A0A139RLF5-F1
#
_entry.id   AF-A0A139RLF5-F1
#
_cell.length_a   1.000
_cell.length_b   1.000
_cell.length_c   1.000
_cell.angle_alpha   90.00
_cell.angle_beta   90.00
_cell.angle_gamma   90.00
#
_symmetry.space_group_name_H-M   'P 1'
#
loop_
_entity.id
_entity.type
_entity.pdbx_description
1 polymer ?
#
loop_
_entity_poly.entity_id
_entity_poly.type
_entity_poly.pdbx_seq_one_letter_code
_entity_poly.pdbx_strand_id
1 'polypeptide(L)'
;MGLVLSNGVIALAGALIAQQEGYADVSRGIGVIVVGLASLIIGEVIFKSLSLAERLVTIVVGSIAYQFLVWAVIALGFNTSYLRLYSAVILAVCLMIPTFKQTILKGAKLSK
;
A
#
# COMPACT_ATOMS: atom_id res chain seq x y z
N MET A 1 -24.23 7.22 -12.87
CA MET A 1 -23.16 6.70 -13.74
C MET A 1 -21.83 6.51 -13.01
N GLY A 2 -21.24 7.53 -12.37
CA GLY A 2 -19.95 7.39 -11.67
C GLY A 2 -19.91 6.31 -10.56
N LEU A 3 -20.98 6.18 -9.77
CA LEU A 3 -21.10 5.12 -8.75
C LEU A 3 -21.13 3.71 -9.34
N VAL A 4 -21.80 3.53 -10.48
CA VAL A 4 -21.90 2.23 -11.16
C VAL A 4 -20.54 1.84 -11.74
N LEU A 5 -19.84 2.79 -12.37
CA LEU A 5 -18.48 2.59 -12.88
C LEU A 5 -17.50 2.24 -11.75
N SER A 6 -17.51 3.00 -10.64
CA SER A 6 -16.63 2.75 -9.50
C SER A 6 -16.84 1.36 -8.91
N ASN A 7 -18.09 0.98 -8.62
CA ASN A 7 -18.41 -0.34 -8.10
C ASN A 7 -18.09 -1.46 -9.11
N GLY A 8 -18.29 -1.21 -10.41
CA GLY A 8 -17.94 -2.16 -11.46
C GLY A 8 -16.44 -2.46 -11.51
N VAL A 9 -15.59 -1.43 -11.40
CA VAL A 9 -14.12 -1.61 -11.36
C VAL A 9 -13.68 -2.36 -10.11
N ILE A 10 -14.26 -2.04 -8.95
CA ILE A 10 -13.97 -2.75 -7.69
C ILE A 10 -14.38 -4.22 -7.77
N ALA A 11 -15.58 -4.51 -8.30
CA ALA A 11 -16.07 -5.88 -8.47
C ALA A 11 -15.20 -6.68 -9.45
N LEU A 12 -14.80 -6.06 -10.58
CA LEU A 12 -13.92 -6.68 -11.57
C LEU A 12 -12.54 -7.02 -10.98
N ALA A 13 -11.94 -6.08 -10.23
CA ALA A 13 -10.67 -6.32 -9.55
C ALA A 13 -10.78 -7.48 -8.54
N GLY A 14 -11.87 -7.51 -7.76
CA GLY A 14 -12.14 -8.62 -6.83
C GLY A 14 -12.29 -9.97 -7.52
N ALA A 15 -13.00 -10.01 -8.66
CA ALA A 15 -13.16 -11.23 -9.45
C ALA A 15 -11.84 -11.74 -10.06
N LEU A 16 -10.96 -10.83 -10.49
CA LEU A 16 -9.64 -11.20 -11.00
C LEU A 16 -8.74 -11.78 -9.90
N ILE A 17 -8.76 -11.18 -8.70
CA ILE A 17 -7.99 -11.68 -7.55
C ILE A 17 -8.49 -13.07 -7.12
N ALA A 18 -9.82 -13.27 -7.08
CA ALA A 18 -10.39 -14.57 -6.75
C ALA A 18 -10.01 -15.66 -7.77
N GLN A 19 -9.94 -15.30 -9.06
CA GLN A 19 -9.46 -16.21 -10.11
C GLN A 19 -7.97 -16.53 -9.96
N GLN A 20 -7.13 -15.53 -9.66
CA GLN A 20 -5.70 -15.73 -9.47
C GLN A 20 -5.39 -16.67 -8.30
N GLU A 21 -6.16 -16.56 -7.22
CA GLU A 21 -5.95 -17.35 -6.00
C GLU A 21 -6.70 -18.69 -5.99
N GLY A 22 -7.64 -18.89 -6.93
CA GLY A 22 -8.45 -20.11 -7.05
C GLY A 22 -9.56 -20.27 -6.00
N TYR A 23 -9.72 -19.32 -5.08
CA TYR A 23 -10.78 -19.29 -4.09
C TYR A 23 -11.13 -17.86 -3.65
N ALA A 24 -12.36 -17.67 -3.19
CA ALA A 24 -12.82 -16.39 -2.63
C ALA A 24 -12.98 -16.52 -1.11
N ASP A 25 -12.31 -15.63 -0.37
CA ASP A 25 -12.35 -15.56 1.10
C ASP A 25 -12.43 -14.09 1.51
N VAL A 26 -13.33 -13.76 2.43
CA VAL A 26 -13.50 -12.40 2.97
C VAL A 26 -12.21 -11.90 3.63
N SER A 27 -11.41 -12.79 4.22
CA SER A 27 -10.11 -12.46 4.82
C SER A 27 -9.09 -11.96 3.79
N ARG A 28 -9.20 -12.38 2.51
CA ARG A 28 -8.36 -11.83 1.42
C ARG A 28 -8.71 -10.38 1.13
N GLY A 29 -9.98 -10.00 1.22
CA GLY A 29 -10.42 -8.62 1.00
C GLY A 29 -9.75 -7.62 1.95
N ILE A 30 -9.63 -7.98 3.23
CA ILE A 30 -8.91 -7.16 4.22
C ILE A 30 -7.44 -6.98 3.83
N GLY A 31 -6.78 -8.05 3.39
CA GLY A 31 -5.40 -8.00 2.92
C GLY A 31 -5.21 -7.07 1.72
N VAL A 32 -6.12 -7.09 0.76
CA VAL A 32 -6.08 -6.22 -0.43
C VAL A 32 -6.21 -4.74 -0.04
N ILE A 33 -7.08 -4.40 0.91
CA ILE A 33 -7.22 -3.02 1.42
C ILE A 33 -5.91 -2.55 2.06
N VAL A 34 -5.28 -3.40 2.89
CA VAL A 34 -4.00 -3.08 3.54
C VAL A 34 -2.90 -2.85 2.52
N VAL A 35 -2.79 -3.70 1.49
CA VAL A 35 -1.81 -3.52 0.39
C VAL A 35 -2.08 -2.25 -0.41
N GLY A 36 -3.34 -1.91 -0.65
CA GLY A 36 -3.73 -0.67 -1.33
C GLY A 36 -3.33 0.58 -0.54
N LEU A 37 -3.58 0.58 0.77
CA LEU A 37 -3.15 1.65 1.68
C LEU A 37 -1.61 1.75 1.74
N ALA A 38 -0.90 0.61 1.76
CA ALA A 38 0.57 0.57 1.71
C ALA A 38 1.12 1.29 0.48
N SER A 39 0.61 0.90 -0.69
CA SER A 39 1.01 1.43 -1.99
C SER A 39 0.75 2.93 -2.07
N LEU A 40 -0.38 3.40 -1.53
CA LEU A 40 -0.73 4.82 -1.46
C LEU A 40 0.25 5.60 -0.57
N ILE A 41 0.54 5.11 0.63
CA ILE A 41 1.45 5.78 1.57
C ILE A 41 2.87 5.83 0.99
N ILE A 42 3.35 4.73 0.40
CA ILE A 42 4.67 4.68 -0.24
C ILE A 42 4.75 5.71 -1.38
N GLY A 43 3.73 5.77 -2.24
CA GLY A 43 3.66 6.77 -3.31
C GLY A 43 3.68 8.22 -2.80
N GLU A 44 2.94 8.50 -1.72
CA GLU A 44 2.87 9.83 -1.11
C GLU A 44 4.16 10.25 -0.38
N VAL A 45 4.93 9.29 0.15
CA VAL A 45 6.24 9.59 0.76
C VAL A 45 7.26 10.04 -0.30
N ILE A 46 7.19 9.47 -1.51
CA ILE A 46 8.09 9.81 -2.63
C ILE A 46 7.74 11.17 -3.22
N PHE A 47 6.44 11.46 -3.41
CA PHE A 47 5.98 12.69 -4.05
C PHE A 47 5.16 13.55 -3.08
N LYS A 48 5.66 14.76 -2.78
CA LYS A 48 4.94 15.74 -1.98
C LYS A 48 4.10 16.65 -2.87
N SER A 49 2.93 17.05 -2.37
CA SER A 49 2.00 18.02 -3.00
C SER A 49 1.58 17.65 -4.43
N LEU A 50 0.62 16.74 -4.54
CA LEU A 50 0.11 16.26 -5.83
C LEU A 50 -1.40 16.53 -5.98
N SER A 51 -1.82 16.81 -7.21
CA SER A 51 -3.23 16.83 -7.60
C SER A 51 -3.87 15.44 -7.53
N LEU A 52 -5.20 15.35 -7.59
CA LEU A 52 -5.91 14.08 -7.50
C LEU A 52 -5.51 13.10 -8.62
N ALA A 53 -5.30 13.60 -9.84
CA ALA A 53 -4.87 12.78 -10.98
C ALA A 53 -3.44 12.24 -10.79
N GLU A 54 -2.51 13.10 -10.35
CA GLU A 54 -1.13 12.69 -10.06
C GLU A 54 -1.04 11.72 -8.88
N ARG A 55 -1.94 11.84 -7.90
CA ARG A 55 -2.09 10.86 -6.81
C ARG A 55 -2.44 9.46 -7.32
N LEU A 56 -3.34 9.34 -8.30
CA LEU A 56 -3.69 8.05 -8.88
C LEU A 56 -2.49 7.41 -9.59
N VAL A 57 -1.72 8.19 -10.34
CA VAL A 57 -0.50 7.70 -11.01
C VAL A 57 0.57 7.29 -10.00
N THR A 58 0.76 8.07 -8.94
CA THR A 58 1.74 7.75 -7.89
C THR A 58 1.36 6.54 -7.06
N ILE A 59 0.07 6.23 -6.88
CA ILE A 59 -0.36 4.97 -6.26
C ILE A 59 0.07 3.77 -7.13
N VAL A 60 -0.01 3.87 -8.46
CA VAL A 60 0.45 2.81 -9.37
C VAL A 60 1.96 2.60 -9.20
N VAL A 61 2.75 3.68 -9.18
CA VAL A 61 4.20 3.61 -8.93
C VAL A 61 4.51 3.05 -7.54
N GLY A 62 3.76 3.46 -6.52
CA GLY A 62 3.88 2.98 -5.15
C GLY A 62 3.58 1.48 -5.00
N SER A 63 2.62 0.95 -5.77
CA SER A 63 2.31 -0.49 -5.83
C SER A 63 3.48 -1.30 -6.39
N ILE A 64 4.13 -0.80 -7.44
CA ILE A 64 5.33 -1.43 -8.00
C ILE A 64 6.47 -1.42 -6.98
N ALA A 65 6.70 -0.29 -6.30
CA ALA A 65 7.72 -0.17 -5.26
C ALA A 65 7.46 -1.12 -4.08
N TYR A 66 6.20 -1.24 -3.65
CA TYR A 66 5.78 -2.20 -2.62
C TYR A 66 6.11 -3.64 -3.04
N GLN A 67 5.86 -3.98 -4.31
CA GLN A 67 6.14 -5.32 -4.83
C GLN A 67 7.65 -5.66 -4.80
N PHE A 68 8.53 -4.69 -5.08
CA PHE A 68 9.97 -4.86 -4.93
C PHE A 68 10.37 -5.12 -3.47
N LEU A 69 9.71 -4.46 -2.53
CA LEU A 69 9.94 -4.64 -1.10
C LEU A 69 9.56 -6.06 -0.65
N VAL A 70 8.39 -6.55 -1.09
CA VAL A 70 7.96 -7.94 -0.86
C VAL A 70 8.93 -8.93 -1.51
N TRP A 71 9.38 -8.65 -2.74
CA TRP A 71 10.34 -9.50 -3.43
C TRP A 71 11.67 -9.58 -2.69
N ALA A 72 12.16 -8.47 -2.14
CA ALA A 72 13.36 -8.44 -1.30
C ALA A 72 13.20 -9.30 -0.04
N VAL A 73 12.04 -9.28 0.60
CA VAL A 73 11.76 -10.16 1.75
C VAL A 73 11.77 -11.64 1.33
N ILE A 74 11.18 -11.99 0.20
CA ILE A 74 11.20 -13.38 -0.27
C ILE A 74 12.63 -13.81 -0.63
N ALA A 75 13.41 -12.93 -1.26
CA ALA A 75 14.81 -13.18 -1.62
C ALA A 75 15.72 -13.41 -0.41
N LEU A 76 15.40 -12.82 0.75
CA LEU A 76 16.09 -13.06 2.03
C LEU A 76 15.77 -14.43 2.65
N GLY A 77 14.96 -15.26 2.00
CA GLY A 77 14.68 -16.65 2.42
C GLY A 77 13.55 -16.79 3.43
N PHE A 78 12.74 -15.74 3.64
CA PHE A 78 11.59 -15.80 4.54
C PHE A 78 10.48 -16.68 3.97
N ASN A 79 9.88 -17.52 4.82
CA ASN A 79 8.81 -18.44 4.41
C ASN A 79 7.59 -17.67 3.91
N THR A 80 7.17 -17.96 2.67
CA THR A 80 6.08 -17.26 1.99
C THR A 80 4.69 -17.48 2.63
N SER A 81 4.56 -18.47 3.51
CA SER A 81 3.34 -18.73 4.28
C SER A 81 2.92 -17.53 5.13
N TYR A 82 3.88 -16.69 5.54
CA TYR A 82 3.66 -15.52 6.38
C TYR A 82 3.76 -14.20 5.61
N LEU A 83 3.60 -14.20 4.28
CA LEU A 83 3.68 -12.97 3.47
C LEU A 83 2.74 -11.87 3.94
N ARG A 84 1.56 -12.21 4.47
CA ARG A 84 0.63 -11.24 5.07
C ARG A 84 1.20 -10.57 6.32
N LEU A 85 1.92 -11.32 7.15
CA LEU A 85 2.59 -10.79 8.35
C LEU A 85 3.72 -9.84 7.95
N TYR A 86 4.58 -10.27 7.01
CA TYR A 86 5.67 -9.43 6.51
C TYR A 86 5.15 -8.15 5.85
N SER A 87 4.07 -8.25 5.05
CA SER A 87 3.37 -7.11 4.45
C SER A 87 2.92 -6.09 5.51
N ALA A 88 2.33 -6.56 6.60
CA ALA A 88 1.89 -5.70 7.70
C ALA A 88 3.07 -5.04 8.45
N VAL A 89 4.18 -5.77 8.63
CA VAL A 89 5.40 -5.24 9.24
C VAL A 89 6.05 -4.18 8.34
N ILE A 90 6.17 -4.46 7.04
CA ILE A 90 6.67 -3.50 6.04
C ILE A 90 5.83 -2.23 6.09
N LEU A 91 4.50 -2.37 6.09
CA LEU A 91 3.58 -1.24 6.23
C LEU A 91 3.87 -0.45 7.51
N ALA A 92 3.96 -1.12 8.67
CA ALA A 92 4.19 -0.47 9.95
C ALA A 92 5.50 0.32 9.97
N VAL A 93 6.58 -0.24 9.39
CA VAL A 93 7.87 0.43 9.26
C VAL A 93 7.79 1.60 8.27
N CYS A 94 7.18 1.40 7.10
CA CYS A 94 6.95 2.47 6.13
C CYS A 94 6.13 3.62 6.72
N LEU A 95 5.18 3.33 7.61
CA LEU A 95 4.36 4.33 8.29
C LEU A 95 5.16 5.13 9.32
N MET A 96 6.14 4.51 9.99
CA MET A 96 7.00 5.23 10.94
C MET A 96 7.83 6.33 10.26
N ILE A 97 8.30 6.12 9.03
CA ILE A 97 9.16 7.07 8.30
C ILE A 97 8.52 8.48 8.19
N PRO A 98 7.29 8.65 7.66
CA PRO A 98 6.65 9.96 7.60
C PRO A 98 6.31 10.52 8.98
N THR A 99 5.93 9.68 9.96
CA THR A 99 5.63 10.15 11.33
C THR A 99 6.88 10.72 12.00
N PHE A 100 8.03 10.03 11.88
CA PHE A 100 9.31 10.49 12.42
C PHE A 100 9.76 11.78 11.75
N LYS A 101 9.60 11.88 10.42
CA LYS A 101 9.89 13.09 9.66
C LYS A 101 9.06 14.28 10.13
N GLN A 102 7.77 14.09 10.44
CA GLN A 102 6.92 15.15 10.98
C GLN A 102 7.25 15.52 12.43
N THR A 103 7.54 14.54 13.29
CA THR A 103 7.91 14.76 14.70
C THR A 103 9.23 15.51 14.82
N ILE A 104 10.25 15.15 14.03
CA ILE A 104 11.54 15.86 14.02
C ILE A 104 11.39 17.28 13.44
N LEU A 105 10.62 17.49 12.36
CA LEU A 105 10.41 18.85 11.82
C LEU A 105 9.56 19.75 12.73
N LYS A 106 8.63 19.20 13.53
CA LYS A 106 7.91 19.98 14.55
C LYS A 106 8.77 20.28 15.78
N GLY A 107 9.68 19.37 16.16
CA GLY A 107 10.63 19.57 17.25
C GLY A 107 11.59 20.75 17.02
N ALA A 108 11.92 21.06 15.77
CA ALA A 108 12.79 22.20 15.42
C ALA A 108 12.12 23.58 15.52
N LYS A 109 10.80 23.67 15.74
CA LYS A 109 10.05 24.94 15.88
C LYS A 109 9.62 25.26 17.32
N LEU A 110 10.11 24.52 18.31
CA LEU A 110 9.82 24.74 19.74
C LEU A 110 11.09 24.93 20.59
N SER A 111 12.03 25.72 20.08
CA SER A 111 12.87 26.52 20.96
C SER A 111 12.85 27.95 20.42
N LYS A 112 12.02 28.77 21.07
CA LYS A 112 12.26 30.22 21.10
C LYS A 112 13.61 30.50 21.73
#